data_AF-A0A3A5L464-F1
#
_entry.id   AF-A0A3A5L464-F1
#
_cell.length_a   1.000
_cell.length_b   1.000
_cell.length_c   1.000
_cell.angle_alpha   90.00
_cell.angle_beta   90.00
_cell.angle_gamma   90.00
#
_symmetry.space_group_name_H-M   'P 1'
#
loop_
_entity.id
_entity.type
_entity.pdbx_description
1 polymer ?
#
loop_
_entity_poly.entity_id
_entity_poly.type
_entity_poly.pdbx_seq_one_letter_code
_entity_poly.pdbx_strand_id
1 'polypeptide(L)'
;MRRVAVYGQDSNEKKVIVKELEALKRYKLMEATLSMPSFLLFNDGREPPYYTASLQILVLNLNNETTESIASLERNYHPCDFSRPVLLLVYGSNPAHLEQLNPYLNAHIRLHRIENLEKINTDAILYQLDSLSSQYYDNKNDPVIFK
;
A
#
# COMPACT_ATOMS: atom_id res chain seq x y z
N MET A 1 -7.42 6.85 -14.54
CA MET A 1 -6.46 5.84 -14.05
C MET A 1 -6.41 5.94 -12.53
N ARG A 2 -6.83 4.89 -11.80
CA ARG A 2 -6.66 4.88 -10.34
C ARG A 2 -5.17 4.70 -10.06
N ARG A 3 -4.59 5.68 -9.38
CA ARG A 3 -3.17 5.67 -9.00
C ARG A 3 -3.11 5.16 -7.57
N VAL A 4 -2.10 4.36 -7.27
CA VAL A 4 -1.88 3.82 -5.93
C VAL A 4 -0.64 4.49 -5.34
N ALA A 5 -0.79 5.16 -4.22
CA ALA A 5 0.34 5.70 -3.48
C ALA A 5 1.07 4.56 -2.77
N VAL A 6 2.40 4.49 -2.91
CA VAL A 6 3.25 3.49 -2.26
C VAL A 6 4.19 4.18 -1.27
N TYR A 7 3.91 4.00 0.01
CA TYR A 7 4.66 4.51 1.15
C TYR A 7 5.62 3.48 1.72
N GLY A 8 6.48 3.94 2.62
CA GLY A 8 7.50 3.14 3.29
C GLY A 8 8.86 3.82 3.17
N GLN A 9 9.81 3.37 3.98
CA GLN A 9 11.19 3.86 3.91
C GLN A 9 11.79 3.61 2.52
N ASP A 10 12.78 4.43 2.13
CA ASP A 10 13.51 4.22 0.87
C ASP A 10 14.42 2.98 0.99
N SER A 11 13.87 1.82 0.64
CA SER A 11 14.54 0.52 0.78
C SER A 11 14.58 -0.25 -0.55
N ASN A 12 15.50 -1.22 -0.64
CA ASN A 12 15.60 -2.09 -1.82
C ASN A 12 14.35 -2.96 -1.96
N GLU A 13 13.78 -3.43 -0.86
CA GLU A 13 12.56 -4.22 -0.82
C GLU A 13 11.40 -3.48 -1.48
N LYS A 14 11.17 -2.23 -1.07
CA LYS A 14 10.12 -1.37 -1.64
C LYS A 14 10.34 -1.14 -3.13
N LYS A 15 11.59 -0.87 -3.55
CA LYS A 15 11.94 -0.68 -4.97
C LYS A 15 11.67 -1.93 -5.80
N VAL A 16 12.03 -3.12 -5.29
CA VAL A 16 11.77 -4.41 -5.97
C VAL A 16 10.27 -4.67 -6.08
N ILE A 17 9.53 -4.57 -4.97
CA ILE A 17 8.08 -4.79 -4.94
C ILE A 17 7.37 -3.90 -5.94
N VAL A 18 7.70 -2.61 -5.99
CA VAL A 18 7.06 -1.67 -6.91
C VAL A 18 7.41 -2.01 -8.37
N LYS A 19 8.66 -2.32 -8.66
CA LYS A 19 9.08 -2.72 -10.01
C LYS A 19 8.32 -3.95 -10.51
N GLU A 20 8.15 -4.96 -9.67
CA GLU A 20 7.39 -6.17 -10.00
C GLU A 20 5.91 -5.88 -10.24
N LEU A 21 5.31 -4.99 -9.44
CA LEU A 21 3.91 -4.57 -9.62
C LEU A 21 3.70 -3.75 -10.90
N GLU A 22 4.65 -2.87 -11.25
CA GLU A 22 4.60 -2.08 -12.49
C GLU A 22 4.69 -2.96 -13.74
N ALA A 23 5.45 -4.06 -13.69
CA ALA A 23 5.64 -4.97 -14.82
C ALA A 23 4.33 -5.67 -15.26
N LEU A 24 3.34 -5.83 -14.37
CA LEU A 24 2.12 -6.58 -14.64
C LEU A 24 1.14 -5.91 -15.61
N LYS A 25 1.24 -4.60 -15.85
CA LYS A 25 0.39 -3.85 -16.82
C LYS A 25 -1.15 -4.04 -16.69
N ARG A 26 -1.65 -4.64 -15.60
CA ARG A 26 -3.08 -4.99 -15.37
C ARG A 26 -3.96 -3.77 -15.05
N TYR A 27 -3.37 -2.70 -14.52
CA TYR A 27 -3.92 -1.34 -14.60
C TYR A 27 -3.56 -0.74 -15.97
N LYS A 28 -4.38 -1.00 -16.99
CA LYS A 28 -4.05 -0.66 -18.38
C LYS A 28 -4.09 0.87 -18.60
N LEU A 29 -2.99 1.38 -19.18
CA LEU A 29 -2.99 2.60 -19.99
C LEU A 29 -4.14 2.54 -21.01
N MET A 30 -5.22 3.27 -20.75
CA MET A 30 -6.09 3.78 -21.80
C MET A 30 -5.82 5.28 -21.88
N GLU A 31 -5.10 5.63 -22.95
CA GLU A 31 -4.77 6.99 -23.42
C GLU A 31 -4.34 7.97 -22.32
N ALA A 32 -3.19 7.71 -21.70
CA ALA A 32 -2.51 8.74 -20.94
C ALA A 32 -1.68 9.61 -21.89
N THR A 33 -2.19 10.80 -22.22
CA THR A 33 -1.39 11.90 -22.78
C THR A 33 -0.34 12.45 -21.80
N LEU A 34 -0.06 11.77 -20.68
CA LEU A 34 1.02 12.08 -19.75
C LEU A 34 1.65 10.78 -19.22
N SER A 35 2.95 10.62 -19.41
CA SER A 35 3.78 9.45 -19.10
C SER A 35 4.03 9.22 -17.60
N MET A 36 2.99 9.14 -16.77
CA MET A 36 3.11 8.96 -15.32
C MET A 36 2.77 7.52 -14.87
N PRO A 37 3.54 6.93 -13.93
CA PRO A 37 3.37 5.53 -13.50
C PRO A 37 2.11 5.29 -12.66
N SER A 38 1.60 4.05 -12.71
CA SER A 38 0.41 3.57 -11.98
C SER A 38 0.60 3.56 -10.45
N PHE A 39 1.81 3.24 -10.03
CA PHE A 39 2.24 3.21 -8.65
C PHE A 39 3.15 4.41 -8.42
N LEU A 40 2.77 5.27 -7.48
CA LEU A 40 3.52 6.48 -7.18
C LEU A 40 4.30 6.26 -5.89
N LEU A 41 5.63 6.32 -6.00
CA LEU A 41 6.53 6.16 -4.85
C LEU A 41 6.56 7.43 -4.01
N PHE A 42 6.27 7.29 -2.73
CA PHE A 42 6.44 8.34 -1.72
C PHE A 42 7.44 7.85 -0.69
N ASN A 43 8.62 8.47 -0.70
CA ASN A 43 9.64 8.32 0.32
C ASN A 43 9.38 9.45 1.32
N ASP A 44 9.03 9.09 2.55
CA ASP A 44 8.47 9.91 3.64
C ASP A 44 8.61 11.45 3.59
N GLY A 45 7.55 12.14 4.05
CA GLY A 45 7.50 13.60 4.19
C GLY A 45 6.79 14.35 3.06
N ARG A 46 6.26 13.65 2.05
CA ARG A 46 5.43 14.25 0.98
C ARG A 46 4.05 13.62 0.95
N GLU A 47 3.03 14.42 1.21
CA GLU A 47 1.63 14.03 0.99
C GLU A 47 1.40 13.74 -0.48
N PRO A 48 0.79 12.60 -0.83
CA PRO A 48 0.41 12.37 -2.21
C PRO A 48 -0.73 13.34 -2.60
N PRO A 49 -0.89 13.65 -3.90
CA PRO A 49 -2.07 14.36 -4.35
C PRO A 49 -3.35 13.60 -3.93
N TYR A 50 -4.38 14.33 -3.47
CA TYR A 50 -5.63 13.76 -2.93
C TYR A 50 -6.26 12.67 -3.81
N TYR A 51 -6.18 12.83 -5.13
CA TYR A 51 -6.73 11.92 -6.13
C TYR A 51 -5.93 10.60 -6.29
N THR A 52 -4.76 10.47 -5.66
CA THR A 52 -3.89 9.28 -5.71
C THR A 52 -3.87 8.48 -4.42
N ALA A 53 -4.46 9.00 -3.34
CA ALA A 53 -4.57 8.33 -2.04
C ALA A 53 -5.88 7.53 -1.90
N SER A 54 -6.57 7.20 -3.01
CA SER A 54 -7.83 6.45 -2.97
C SER A 54 -7.62 4.98 -2.60
N LEU A 55 -6.42 4.47 -2.85
CA LEU A 55 -5.86 3.17 -2.46
C LEU A 55 -4.39 3.40 -2.14
N GLN A 56 -3.91 2.80 -1.05
CA GLN A 56 -2.54 3.00 -0.57
C GLN A 56 -1.88 1.65 -0.32
N ILE A 57 -0.57 1.60 -0.57
CA ILE A 57 0.30 0.51 -0.14
C ILE A 57 1.28 1.10 0.85
N LEU A 58 1.44 0.46 2.01
CA LEU A 58 2.54 0.73 2.92
C LEU A 58 3.45 -0.48 2.95
N VAL A 59 4.69 -0.31 2.47
CA VAL A 59 5.72 -1.36 2.51
C VAL A 59 6.51 -1.25 3.80
N LEU A 60 6.52 -2.33 4.58
CA LEU A 60 7.24 -2.42 5.85
C LEU A 60 8.26 -3.55 5.78
N ASN A 61 9.52 -3.25 6.06
CA ASN A 61 10.56 -4.25 6.23
C ASN A 61 10.71 -4.57 7.72
N LEU A 62 10.10 -5.65 8.19
CA LEU A 62 10.06 -6.03 9.60
C LEU A 62 11.44 -6.32 10.20
N ASN A 63 12.45 -6.55 9.36
CA ASN A 63 13.84 -6.73 9.82
C ASN A 63 14.48 -5.40 10.27
N ASN A 64 13.94 -4.26 9.83
CA ASN A 64 14.43 -2.92 10.16
C ASN A 64 13.51 -2.19 11.15
N GLU A 65 12.38 -2.77 11.51
CA GLU A 65 11.43 -2.19 12.47
C GLU A 65 11.80 -2.59 13.90
N THR A 66 11.46 -1.73 14.86
CA THR A 66 11.44 -2.04 16.29
C THR A 66 10.00 -2.18 16.77
N THR A 67 9.82 -2.67 18.00
CA THR A 67 8.49 -2.72 18.62
C THR A 67 7.89 -1.32 18.78
N GLU A 68 8.70 -0.33 19.16
CA GLU A 68 8.28 1.06 19.31
C GLU A 68 7.91 1.70 17.97
N SER A 69 8.62 1.34 16.89
CA SER A 69 8.33 1.87 15.57
C SER A 69 7.00 1.32 15.02
N ILE A 70 6.72 0.03 15.25
CA ILE A 70 5.43 -0.58 14.90
C ILE A 70 4.31 -0.02 15.77
N ALA A 71 4.51 0.16 17.08
CA ALA A 71 3.51 0.76 17.95
C ALA A 71 3.15 2.21 17.57
N SER A 72 4.03 2.90 16.84
CA SER A 72 3.84 4.27 16.36
C SER A 72 3.63 4.35 14.84
N LEU A 73 3.12 3.27 14.21
CA LEU A 73 3.09 3.12 12.76
C LEU A 73 2.45 4.30 12.01
N GLU A 74 1.25 4.71 12.42
CA GLU A 74 0.50 5.83 11.79
C GLU A 74 1.27 7.15 11.85
N ARG A 75 2.00 7.38 12.94
CA ARG A 75 2.82 8.58 13.12
C ARG A 75 4.10 8.50 12.28
N ASN A 76 4.76 7.36 12.29
CA ASN A 76 6.06 7.17 11.64
C ASN A 76 5.93 7.16 10.11
N TYR A 77 4.79 6.72 9.60
CA TYR A 77 4.52 6.63 8.17
C TYR A 77 3.53 7.68 7.68
N HIS A 78 3.35 8.78 8.41
CA HIS A 78 2.67 9.96 7.89
C HIS A 78 3.42 10.45 6.63
N PRO A 79 2.78 10.50 5.46
CA PRO A 79 1.36 10.81 5.25
C PRO A 79 0.45 9.66 4.80
N CYS A 80 0.83 8.39 5.02
CA CYS A 80 -0.07 7.26 4.79
C CYS A 80 -1.31 7.39 5.69
N ASP A 81 -2.49 7.53 5.08
CA ASP A 81 -3.75 7.78 5.79
C ASP A 81 -4.46 6.45 6.12
N PHE A 82 -4.37 6.00 7.37
CA PHE A 82 -4.96 4.74 7.84
C PHE A 82 -6.50 4.76 7.92
N SER A 83 -7.13 5.93 7.71
CA SER A 83 -8.60 6.02 7.57
C SER A 83 -9.09 5.59 6.17
N ARG A 84 -8.18 5.45 5.22
CA ARG A 84 -8.46 5.01 3.84
C ARG A 84 -8.02 3.56 3.63
N PRO A 85 -8.39 2.95 2.49
CA PRO A 85 -7.93 1.61 2.16
C PRO A 85 -6.39 1.53 2.06
N VAL A 86 -5.78 0.71 2.93
CA VAL A 86 -4.33 0.46 2.97
C VAL A 86 -4.06 -1.03 2.84
N LEU A 87 -3.18 -1.39 1.91
CA LEU A 87 -2.53 -2.68 1.89
C LEU A 87 -1.17 -2.58 2.59
N LEU A 88 -1.06 -3.19 3.76
CA LEU A 88 0.20 -3.38 4.47
C LEU A 88 0.97 -4.53 3.81
N LEU A 89 2.01 -4.21 3.04
CA LEU A 89 2.94 -5.19 2.48
C LEU A 89 4.12 -5.36 3.44
N VAL A 90 4.15 -6.47 4.16
CA VAL A 90 5.22 -6.75 5.13
C VAL A 90 6.24 -7.72 4.55
N TYR A 91 7.50 -7.32 4.54
CA TYR A 91 8.64 -8.17 4.23
C TYR A 91 9.36 -8.59 5.52
N GLY A 92 9.70 -9.87 5.62
CA GLY A 92 10.39 -10.45 6.77
C GLY A 92 9.56 -11.46 7.56
N SER A 93 10.19 -12.05 8.57
CA SER A 93 9.65 -13.23 9.26
C SER A 93 9.63 -13.11 10.78
N ASN A 94 9.75 -11.91 11.35
CA ASN A 94 9.66 -11.73 12.81
C ASN A 94 8.20 -11.91 13.27
N PRO A 95 7.85 -13.01 13.96
CA PRO A 95 6.47 -13.28 14.34
C PRO A 95 5.93 -12.30 15.39
N ALA A 96 6.78 -11.82 16.30
CA ALA A 96 6.37 -10.85 17.31
C ALA A 96 5.98 -9.50 16.67
N HIS A 97 6.72 -9.07 15.66
CA HIS A 97 6.38 -7.86 14.90
C HIS A 97 5.09 -8.01 14.09
N LEU A 98 4.82 -9.21 13.56
CA LEU A 98 3.55 -9.49 12.87
C LEU A 98 2.36 -9.40 13.83
N GLU A 99 2.47 -9.97 15.02
CA GLU A 99 1.40 -9.91 16.04
C GLU A 99 1.09 -8.47 16.47
N GLN A 100 2.13 -7.62 16.56
CA GLN A 100 1.97 -6.21 16.90
C GLN A 100 1.23 -5.39 15.82
N LEU A 101 1.09 -5.91 14.60
CA LEU A 101 0.32 -5.24 13.54
C LEU A 101 -1.19 -5.46 13.66
N ASN A 102 -1.63 -6.46 14.44
CA ASN A 102 -3.05 -6.81 14.59
C ASN A 102 -3.97 -5.63 14.96
N PRO A 103 -3.59 -4.69 15.85
CA PRO A 103 -4.42 -3.54 16.19
C PRO A 103 -4.73 -2.61 15.02
N TYR A 104 -3.89 -2.58 13.98
CA TYR A 104 -4.11 -1.78 12.77
C TYR A 104 -5.02 -2.47 11.76
N LEU A 105 -5.22 -3.78 11.85
CA LEU A 105 -6.01 -4.53 10.88
C LEU A 105 -7.51 -4.30 11.12
N ASN A 106 -8.19 -3.82 10.09
CA ASN A 106 -9.62 -3.50 10.16
C ASN A 106 -10.29 -3.69 8.78
N ALA A 107 -11.50 -3.16 8.58
CA ALA A 107 -12.22 -3.31 7.31
C ALA A 107 -11.48 -2.69 6.10
N HIS A 108 -10.66 -1.66 6.33
CA HIS A 108 -9.94 -0.90 5.31
C HIS A 108 -8.46 -1.26 5.22
N ILE A 109 -7.94 -2.06 6.16
CA ILE A 109 -6.54 -2.40 6.23
C ILE A 109 -6.37 -3.91 6.07
N ARG A 110 -5.60 -4.32 5.06
CA ARG A 110 -5.25 -5.73 4.81
C ARG A 110 -3.76 -5.92 4.95
N LEU A 111 -3.37 -7.08 5.46
CA LEU A 111 -1.97 -7.50 5.58
C LEU A 111 -1.65 -8.50 4.47
N HIS A 112 -0.57 -8.25 3.75
CA HIS A 112 0.02 -9.21 2.83
C HIS A 112 1.48 -9.44 3.21
N ARG A 113 1.83 -10.71 3.42
CA ARG A 113 3.19 -11.08 3.83
C ARG A 113 4.00 -11.54 2.64
N ILE A 114 5.20 -11.00 2.52
CA ILE A 114 6.21 -11.38 1.54
C ILE A 114 7.37 -12.01 2.31
N GLU A 115 7.52 -13.33 2.18
CA GLU A 115 8.60 -14.06 2.84
C GLU A 115 9.90 -14.03 2.02
N ASN A 116 9.79 -13.97 0.69
CA ASN A 116 10.93 -13.97 -0.23
C ASN A 116 10.65 -13.03 -1.41
N LEU A 117 11.54 -12.05 -1.64
CA LEU A 117 11.44 -11.08 -2.74
C LEU A 117 11.57 -11.72 -4.13
N GLU A 118 12.21 -12.88 -4.25
CA GLU A 118 12.34 -13.61 -5.51
C GLU A 118 11.05 -14.32 -5.93
N LYS A 119 10.12 -14.49 -4.98
CA LYS A 119 8.85 -15.22 -5.17
C LYS A 119 7.65 -14.34 -4.79
N ILE A 120 7.73 -13.04 -5.09
CA ILE A 120 6.62 -12.11 -4.84
C ILE A 120 5.42 -12.56 -5.67
N ASN A 121 4.32 -12.89 -4.99
CA ASN A 121 3.07 -13.21 -5.65
C ASN A 121 2.31 -11.92 -5.97
N THR A 122 2.71 -11.28 -7.07
CA THR A 122 2.16 -10.00 -7.51
C THR A 122 0.67 -10.07 -7.85
N ASP A 123 0.17 -11.19 -8.39
CA ASP A 123 -1.26 -11.40 -8.63
C ASP A 123 -2.07 -11.41 -7.33
N ALA A 124 -1.56 -12.03 -6.26
CA ALA A 124 -2.22 -12.01 -4.96
C ALA A 124 -2.25 -10.61 -4.35
N ILE A 125 -1.18 -9.82 -4.51
CA ILE A 125 -1.15 -8.41 -4.10
C ILE A 125 -2.22 -7.61 -4.83
N LEU A 126 -2.30 -7.74 -6.16
CA LEU A 126 -3.30 -7.05 -6.97
C LEU A 126 -4.73 -7.45 -6.58
N TYR A 127 -4.99 -8.74 -6.39
CA TYR A 127 -6.30 -9.22 -5.95
C TYR A 127 -6.73 -8.59 -4.61
N GLN A 128 -5.80 -8.46 -3.66
CA GLN A 128 -6.10 -7.82 -2.38
C GLN A 128 -6.37 -6.31 -2.52
N LEU A 129 -5.64 -5.61 -3.40
CA LEU A 129 -5.91 -4.21 -3.72
C LEU A 129 -7.28 -4.02 -4.35
N ASP A 130 -7.65 -4.87 -5.31
CA ASP A 130 -8.95 -4.82 -5.97
C ASP A 130 -10.08 -5.12 -4.98
N SER A 131 -9.90 -6.10 -4.08
CA SER A 131 -10.86 -6.40 -3.01
C SER A 131 -11.02 -5.24 -2.02
N LEU A 132 -9.94 -4.57 -1.62
CA LEU A 132 -9.98 -3.39 -0.76
C LEU A 132 -10.74 -2.25 -1.43
N SER A 133 -10.50 -2.06 -2.72
CA SER A 133 -11.21 -1.10 -3.54
C SER A 133 -12.71 -1.40 -3.58
N SER A 134 -13.12 -2.60 -3.97
CA SER A 134 -14.54 -2.97 -4.02
C SER A 134 -15.23 -2.80 -2.67
N GLN A 135 -14.62 -3.24 -1.57
CA GLN A 135 -15.23 -3.10 -0.23
C GLN A 135 -15.44 -1.64 0.20
N TYR A 136 -14.55 -0.73 -0.21
CA TYR A 136 -14.66 0.69 0.14
C TYR A 136 -15.62 1.45 -0.78
N TYR A 137 -15.70 1.09 -2.05
CA TYR A 137 -16.52 1.80 -3.05
C TYR A 137 -17.90 1.16 -3.29
N ASP A 138 -18.07 -0.15 -3.11
CA ASP A 138 -19.37 -0.83 -3.25
C ASP A 138 -20.25 -0.64 -2.00
N ASN A 139 -19.65 -0.31 -0.84
CA ASN A 139 -20.40 0.16 0.33
C ASN A 139 -21.01 1.56 0.14
N LYS A 140 -20.80 2.19 -1.01
CA LYS A 140 -21.37 3.50 -1.35
C LYS A 140 -22.47 3.39 -2.40
N ASN A 141 -23.68 3.17 -1.89
CA ASN A 141 -24.83 4.02 -2.26
C ASN A 141 -24.64 5.47 -1.75
N ASP A 142 -23.41 5.98 -1.72
CA ASP A 142 -23.06 7.27 -1.16
C ASP A 142 -22.27 8.04 -2.23
N PRO A 143 -22.89 9.02 -2.90
CA PRO A 143 -22.23 9.83 -3.90
C PRO A 143 -21.11 10.57 -3.16
N VAL A 144 -19.85 10.30 -3.48
CA VAL A 144 -18.75 11.13 -2.95
C VAL A 144 -18.81 12.47 -3.68
N ILE A 145 -19.64 13.32 -3.07
CA ILE A 145 -19.53 14.76 -2.87
C ILE A 145 -18.19 15.31 -3.36
N PHE A 146 -18.26 16.06 -4.46
CA PHE A 146 -17.43 17.23 -4.64
C PHE A 146 -17.80 18.23 -3.54
N LYS A 147 -16.88 18.51 -2.62
CA LYS A 147 -16.83 19.76 -1.87
C LYS A 147 -15.38 20.17 -1.70
#